data_AF-A0A4P6M871-F1
#
_entry.id   AF-A0A4P6M871-F1
#
_cell.length_a   1.000
_cell.length_b   1.000
_cell.length_c   1.000
_cell.angle_alpha   90.00
_cell.angle_beta   90.00
_cell.angle_gamma   90.00
#
_symmetry.space_group_name_H-M   'P 1'
#
loop_
_entity.id
_entity.type
_entity.pdbx_description
1 polymer ?
#
loop_
_entity_poly.entity_id
_entity_poly.type
_entity_poly.pdbx_seq_one_letter_code
_entity_poly.pdbx_strand_id
1 'polypeptide(L)'
;MRAQNQPLTQMEQAFAEANHYIVELYLAKRGLDLAEWYDVVIFRYLLSVQRWFREPQLQNWKFNTIACQAMRSAISNEMRKQSRQIKTVSLDAELPGEDGFTLMDTVTYENLDYLYIGGDEMQIKYNVKNLPEKPGNKGSDETIAINAFIGTTMKNMVFEYDTEEEFKKRIKTIHSYLSYKKLRDMLEVYRVKSTICVVRKETKKCR
;
A
#
# COMPACT_ATOMS: atom_id res chain seq x y z
N MET A 1 -4.23 13.58 -43.04
CA MET A 1 -3.10 12.73 -42.59
C MET A 1 -2.03 13.62 -41.95
N ARG A 2 -1.69 13.41 -40.68
CA ARG A 2 -0.66 14.21 -40.00
C ARG A 2 0.72 13.65 -40.35
N ALA A 3 1.51 14.39 -41.13
CA ALA A 3 2.93 14.14 -41.33
C ALA A 3 3.72 14.48 -40.05
N GLN A 4 3.46 13.73 -38.98
CA GLN A 4 4.21 13.78 -37.72
C GLN A 4 5.35 12.76 -37.87
N ASN A 5 6.60 13.18 -37.64
CA ASN A 5 7.82 12.35 -37.65
C ASN A 5 8.57 12.23 -38.98
N GLN A 6 8.60 13.28 -39.81
CA GLN A 6 9.68 13.38 -40.81
C GLN A 6 10.95 13.90 -40.12
N PRO A 7 12.15 13.42 -40.50
CA PRO A 7 13.40 13.99 -39.99
C PRO A 7 13.50 15.47 -40.39
N LEU A 8 14.14 16.28 -39.54
CA LEU A 8 14.41 17.69 -39.86
C LEU A 8 15.34 17.76 -41.08
N THR A 9 15.00 18.61 -42.03
CA THR A 9 15.89 18.99 -43.13
C THR A 9 17.09 19.77 -42.60
N GLN A 10 18.21 19.81 -43.33
CA GLN A 10 19.42 20.56 -42.91
C GLN A 10 19.13 22.03 -42.58
N MET A 11 18.22 22.67 -43.34
CA MET A 11 17.84 24.06 -43.09
C MET A 11 17.08 24.22 -41.78
N GLU A 12 16.16 23.31 -41.48
CA GLU A 12 15.43 23.30 -40.21
C GLU A 12 16.35 22.98 -39.03
N GLN A 13 17.35 22.12 -39.21
CA GLN A 13 18.36 21.81 -38.19
C GLN A 13 19.20 23.04 -37.85
N ALA A 14 19.75 23.74 -38.85
CA ALA A 14 20.52 24.96 -38.63
C ALA A 14 19.68 26.05 -37.95
N PHE A 15 18.40 26.17 -38.33
CA PHE A 15 17.48 27.10 -37.67
C PHE A 15 17.19 26.71 -36.21
N ALA A 16 17.00 25.42 -35.93
CA ALA A 16 16.78 24.91 -34.58
C ALA A 16 18.00 25.13 -33.69
N GLU A 17 19.21 24.89 -34.19
CA GLU A 17 20.46 25.12 -33.47
C GLU A 17 20.64 26.60 -33.14
N ALA A 18 20.45 27.49 -34.13
CA ALA A 18 20.57 28.93 -33.92
C ALA A 18 19.55 29.50 -32.93
N ASN A 19 18.37 28.89 -32.83
CA ASN A 19 17.28 29.34 -31.95
C ASN A 19 17.13 28.48 -30.69
N HIS A 20 18.07 27.58 -30.41
CA HIS A 20 17.97 26.62 -29.30
C HIS A 20 17.94 27.32 -27.94
N TYR A 21 18.67 28.44 -27.81
CA TYR A 21 18.72 29.30 -26.62
C TYR A 21 17.33 29.72 -26.09
N ILE A 22 16.30 29.71 -26.93
CA ILE A 22 14.91 30.01 -26.54
C ILE A 22 14.40 29.01 -25.50
N VAL A 23 14.81 27.75 -25.59
CA VAL A 23 14.41 26.69 -24.64
C VAL A 23 14.95 26.99 -23.24
N GLU A 24 16.24 27.30 -23.14
CA GLU A 24 16.90 27.63 -21.87
C GLU A 24 16.31 28.90 -21.26
N LEU A 25 16.18 29.98 -22.05
CA LEU A 25 15.56 31.23 -21.59
C LEU A 25 14.12 31.03 -21.11
N TYR A 26 13.36 30.17 -21.79
CA TYR A 26 11.97 29.90 -21.44
C TYR A 26 11.85 29.16 -20.10
N LEU A 27 12.68 28.13 -19.89
CA LEU A 27 12.71 27.37 -18.64
C LEU A 27 13.21 28.23 -17.48
N ALA A 28 14.29 28.98 -17.68
CA ALA A 28 14.83 29.91 -16.70
C ALA A 28 13.79 30.97 -16.27
N LYS A 29 13.05 31.55 -17.22
CA LYS A 29 11.98 32.52 -16.93
C LYS A 29 10.83 31.93 -16.12
N ARG A 30 10.58 30.61 -16.22
CA ARG A 30 9.54 29.91 -15.45
C ARG A 30 10.05 29.34 -14.12
N GLY A 31 11.35 29.43 -13.84
CA GLY A 31 11.95 28.79 -12.67
C GLY A 31 11.86 27.27 -12.72
N LEU A 32 11.82 26.68 -13.93
CA LEU A 32 11.83 25.23 -14.12
C LEU A 32 13.26 24.75 -14.29
N ASP A 33 13.60 23.64 -13.64
CA ASP A 33 14.92 23.05 -13.77
C ASP A 33 15.14 22.52 -15.19
N LEU A 34 16.34 22.77 -15.73
CA LEU A 34 16.71 22.35 -17.06
C LEU A 34 16.78 20.82 -17.14
N ALA A 35 17.37 20.17 -16.15
CA ALA A 35 17.58 18.72 -16.19
C ALA A 35 16.26 17.94 -16.16
N GLU A 36 15.25 18.45 -15.45
CA GLU A 36 13.94 17.79 -15.33
C GLU A 36 12.99 18.07 -16.49
N TRP A 37 13.07 19.25 -17.12
CA TRP A 37 12.05 19.68 -18.10
C TRP A 37 12.52 19.73 -19.55
N TYR A 38 13.83 19.59 -19.80
CA TYR A 38 14.40 19.75 -21.14
C TYR A 38 13.85 18.72 -22.14
N ASP A 39 13.79 17.46 -21.77
CA ASP A 39 13.25 16.36 -22.60
C ASP A 39 11.77 16.59 -22.98
N VAL A 40 10.96 17.09 -22.04
CA VAL A 40 9.55 17.39 -22.25
C VAL A 40 9.35 18.50 -23.28
N VAL A 41 10.18 19.56 -23.22
CA VAL A 41 10.00 20.74 -24.06
C VAL A 41 10.71 20.64 -25.40
N ILE A 42 11.86 19.95 -25.50
CA ILE A 42 12.69 19.93 -26.70
C ILE A 42 11.97 19.30 -27.90
N PHE A 43 11.21 18.22 -27.68
CA PHE A 43 10.43 17.61 -28.76
C PHE A 43 9.33 18.54 -29.29
N ARG A 44 8.71 19.33 -28.41
CA ARG A 44 7.73 20.34 -28.84
C ARG A 44 8.36 21.53 -29.51
N TYR A 45 9.56 21.93 -29.10
CA TYR A 45 10.36 22.92 -29.79
C TYR A 45 10.67 22.49 -31.23
N LEU A 46 11.24 21.29 -31.43
CA LEU A 46 11.58 20.77 -32.76
C LEU A 46 10.36 20.62 -33.67
N LEU A 47 9.24 20.14 -33.13
CA LEU A 47 7.98 20.09 -33.87
C LEU A 47 7.45 21.49 -34.24
N SER A 48 7.73 22.50 -33.42
CA SER A 48 7.36 23.89 -33.73
C SER A 48 8.22 24.44 -34.86
N VAL A 49 9.51 24.09 -34.93
CA VAL A 49 10.39 24.41 -36.07
C VAL A 49 9.81 23.83 -37.35
N GLN A 50 9.53 22.52 -37.38
CA GLN A 50 8.94 21.88 -38.57
C GLN A 50 7.63 22.51 -38.99
N ARG A 51 6.77 22.83 -38.02
CA ARG A 51 5.48 23.47 -38.28
C ARG A 51 5.63 24.88 -38.85
N TRP A 52 6.60 25.64 -38.34
CA TRP A 52 6.92 26.99 -38.80
C TRP A 52 7.35 27.04 -40.27
N PHE A 53 8.16 26.06 -40.70
CA PHE A 53 8.57 25.94 -42.10
C PHE A 53 7.46 25.39 -43.00
N ARG A 54 6.65 24.45 -42.50
CA ARG A 54 5.55 23.83 -43.26
C ARG A 54 4.38 24.77 -43.52
N GLU A 55 4.07 25.66 -42.57
CA GLU A 55 2.89 26.54 -42.64
C GLU A 55 3.34 28.02 -42.68
N PRO A 56 3.53 28.61 -43.89
CA PRO A 56 4.00 29.99 -44.04
C PRO A 56 3.12 31.03 -43.35
N GLN A 57 1.83 30.74 -43.13
CA GLN A 57 0.91 31.63 -42.41
C GLN A 57 1.35 31.88 -40.96
N LEU A 58 2.07 30.94 -40.33
CA LEU A 58 2.60 31.16 -38.99
C LEU A 58 3.78 32.12 -38.97
N GLN A 59 4.45 32.33 -40.12
CA GLN A 59 5.59 33.24 -40.24
C GLN A 59 5.22 34.72 -40.04
N ASN A 60 3.92 35.04 -40.01
CA ASN A 60 3.42 36.35 -39.61
C ASN A 60 3.71 36.69 -38.13
N TRP A 61 3.98 35.68 -37.30
CA TRP A 61 4.31 35.87 -35.89
C TRP A 61 5.84 35.88 -35.70
N LYS A 62 6.32 35.92 -34.45
CA LYS A 62 7.73 35.60 -34.17
C LYS A 62 7.83 34.13 -33.79
N PHE A 63 8.86 33.43 -34.27
CA PHE A 63 9.07 32.01 -33.94
C PHE A 63 9.12 31.78 -32.42
N ASN A 64 9.76 32.68 -31.67
CA ASN A 64 9.81 32.63 -30.21
C ASN A 64 8.40 32.51 -29.57
N THR A 65 7.43 33.30 -30.03
CA THR A 65 6.04 33.25 -29.53
C THR A 65 5.44 31.86 -29.74
N ILE A 66 5.69 31.25 -30.90
CA ILE A 66 5.14 29.94 -31.27
C ILE A 66 5.80 28.84 -30.45
N ALA A 67 7.12 28.86 -30.35
CA ALA A 67 7.89 27.93 -29.54
C ALA A 67 7.46 28.01 -28.06
N CYS A 68 7.36 29.21 -27.49
CA CYS A 68 6.91 29.43 -26.11
C CYS A 68 5.51 28.87 -25.86
N GLN A 69 4.58 29.05 -26.80
CA GLN A 69 3.22 28.53 -26.69
C GLN A 69 3.19 27.00 -26.77
N ALA A 70 3.97 26.42 -27.68
CA ALA A 70 4.09 24.98 -27.81
C ALA A 70 4.72 24.34 -26.56
N MET A 71 5.82 24.89 -26.05
CA MET A 71 6.47 24.44 -24.81
C MET A 71 5.54 24.57 -23.60
N ARG A 72 4.75 25.65 -23.51
CA ARG A 72 3.73 25.81 -22.45
C ARG A 72 2.73 24.66 -22.44
N SER A 73 2.26 24.30 -23.63
CA SER A 73 1.32 23.19 -23.80
C SER A 73 1.95 21.84 -23.43
N ALA A 74 3.23 21.65 -23.72
CA ALA A 74 4.00 20.45 -23.35
C ALA A 74 4.02 20.26 -21.83
N ILE A 75 4.44 21.30 -21.11
CA ILE A 75 4.53 21.30 -19.64
C ILE A 75 3.17 21.02 -19.02
N SER A 76 2.11 21.69 -19.50
CA SER A 76 0.76 21.49 -18.98
C SER A 76 0.27 20.05 -19.20
N ASN A 77 0.66 19.41 -20.30
CA ASN A 77 0.31 18.02 -20.57
C ASN A 77 1.09 17.05 -19.70
N GLU A 78 2.39 17.30 -19.48
CA GLU A 78 3.20 16.45 -18.60
C GLU A 78 2.76 16.57 -17.14
N MET A 79 2.48 17.77 -16.65
CA MET A 79 1.91 17.96 -15.30
C MET A 79 0.58 17.22 -15.12
N ARG A 80 -0.31 17.26 -16.12
CA ARG A 80 -1.57 16.49 -16.09
C ARG A 80 -1.34 14.98 -16.17
N LYS A 81 -0.26 14.54 -16.82
CA LYS A 81 0.11 13.12 -16.88
C LYS A 81 0.64 12.66 -15.52
N GLN A 82 1.57 13.40 -14.93
CA GLN A 82 2.09 13.15 -13.58
C GLN A 82 0.96 13.15 -12.53
N SER A 83 0.00 14.08 -12.61
CA SER A 83 -1.12 14.13 -11.66
C SER A 83 -2.08 12.94 -11.76
N ARG A 84 -2.14 12.27 -12.92
CA ARG A 84 -2.97 11.07 -13.14
C ARG A 84 -2.19 9.78 -12.90
N GLN A 85 -0.88 9.85 -12.72
CA GLN A 85 -0.08 8.67 -12.48
C GLN A 85 -0.50 8.08 -11.14
N ILE A 86 -0.86 6.79 -11.18
CA ILE A 86 -1.23 6.04 -9.98
C ILE A 86 -0.02 6.06 -9.06
N LYS A 87 -0.18 6.63 -7.87
CA LYS A 87 0.85 6.59 -6.83
C LYS A 87 0.88 5.18 -6.26
N THR A 88 1.95 4.45 -6.52
CA THR A 88 2.20 3.15 -5.90
C THR A 88 2.56 3.37 -4.45
N VAL A 89 1.74 2.85 -3.55
CA VAL A 89 2.01 2.79 -2.10
C VAL A 89 2.23 1.33 -1.72
N SER A 90 3.12 1.07 -0.78
CA SER A 90 3.27 -0.28 -0.21
C SER A 90 2.07 -0.61 0.65
N LEU A 91 1.62 -1.86 0.63
CA LEU A 91 0.61 -2.34 1.58
C LEU A 91 1.16 -2.35 3.01
N ASP A 92 2.46 -2.54 3.18
CA ASP A 92 3.15 -2.49 4.47
C ASP A 92 3.45 -1.04 4.93
N ALA A 93 3.05 -0.03 4.16
CA ALA A 93 3.26 1.36 4.56
C ALA A 93 2.34 1.71 5.74
N GLU A 94 2.91 2.32 6.78
CA GLU A 94 2.15 2.84 7.92
C GLU A 94 1.21 3.95 7.48
N LEU A 95 -0.02 3.91 8.00
CA LEU A 95 -1.01 4.94 7.73
C LEU A 95 -0.65 6.23 8.52
N PRO A 96 -0.72 7.41 7.87
CA PRO A 96 -0.38 8.65 8.53
C PRO A 96 -1.39 8.95 9.66
N GLY A 97 -0.90 8.95 10.91
CA GLY A 97 -1.70 9.27 12.10
C GLY A 97 -2.26 8.07 12.86
N GLU A 98 -1.97 6.84 12.43
CA GLU A 98 -2.25 5.62 13.19
C GLU A 98 -0.95 4.91 13.57
N ASP A 99 -0.72 4.73 14.86
CA ASP A 99 0.47 4.04 15.36
C ASP A 99 0.41 2.54 15.01
N GLY A 100 1.20 2.14 14.03
CA GLY A 100 1.47 0.73 13.68
C GLY A 100 0.42 0.04 12.83
N PHE A 101 -0.59 0.74 12.30
CA PHE A 101 -1.51 0.20 11.30
C PHE A 101 -0.95 0.40 9.90
N THR A 102 -0.90 -0.69 9.14
CA THR A 102 -0.50 -0.67 7.74
C THR A 102 -1.72 -0.60 6.83
N LEU A 103 -1.52 -0.20 5.57
CA LEU A 103 -2.58 -0.26 4.56
C LEU A 103 -3.11 -1.69 4.36
N MET A 104 -2.30 -2.70 4.65
CA MET A 104 -2.68 -4.12 4.68
C MET A 104 -3.76 -4.42 5.72
N ASP A 105 -3.68 -3.79 6.91
CA ASP A 105 -4.65 -4.00 7.99
C ASP A 105 -6.04 -3.41 7.67
N THR A 106 -6.13 -2.52 6.68
CA THR A 106 -7.39 -1.93 6.21
C THR A 106 -8.11 -2.80 5.18
N VAL A 107 -7.46 -3.84 4.65
CA VAL A 107 -8.07 -4.74 3.67
C VAL A 107 -9.14 -5.60 4.35
N THR A 108 -10.38 -5.51 3.86
CA THR A 108 -11.48 -6.32 4.37
C THR A 108 -11.28 -7.78 4.03
N TYR A 109 -11.85 -8.68 4.85
CA TYR A 109 -11.79 -10.12 4.62
C TYR A 109 -12.24 -10.53 3.21
N GLU A 110 -13.31 -9.90 2.70
CA GLU A 110 -13.85 -10.16 1.35
C GLU A 110 -12.88 -9.76 0.22
N ASN A 111 -11.93 -8.86 0.50
CA ASN A 111 -10.96 -8.38 -0.48
C ASN A 111 -9.60 -9.08 -0.37
N LEU A 112 -9.40 -9.97 0.61
CA LEU A 112 -8.15 -10.72 0.79
C LEU A 112 -7.89 -11.69 -0.38
N ASP A 113 -8.93 -12.20 -1.03
CA ASP A 113 -8.81 -13.12 -2.18
C ASP A 113 -8.09 -12.48 -3.39
N TYR A 114 -8.07 -11.15 -3.48
CA TYR A 114 -7.38 -10.41 -4.54
C TYR A 114 -5.89 -10.17 -4.25
N LEU A 115 -5.45 -10.41 -3.02
CA LEU A 115 -4.06 -10.32 -2.66
C LEU A 115 -3.40 -11.67 -2.96
N TYR A 116 -2.80 -11.78 -4.16
CA TYR A 116 -1.95 -12.91 -4.49
C TYR A 116 -0.65 -12.83 -3.67
N ILE A 117 -0.73 -13.25 -2.41
CA ILE A 117 0.43 -13.54 -1.58
C ILE A 117 0.82 -14.94 -1.99
N GLY A 118 1.89 -15.08 -2.79
CA GLY A 118 2.35 -16.35 -3.36
C GLY A 118 2.25 -17.48 -2.33
N GLY A 119 1.23 -18.32 -2.50
CA GLY A 119 0.90 -19.37 -1.54
C GLY A 119 1.89 -20.51 -1.68
N ASP A 120 2.39 -21.01 -0.56
CA ASP A 120 3.10 -22.28 -0.50
C ASP A 120 2.30 -23.34 -1.28
N GLU A 121 2.95 -24.02 -2.22
CA GLU A 121 2.31 -25.05 -3.05
C GLU A 121 1.70 -26.13 -2.16
N MET A 122 0.37 -26.10 -2.00
CA MET A 122 -0.33 -27.03 -1.15
C MET A 122 -0.31 -28.43 -1.79
N GLN A 123 0.54 -29.32 -1.28
CA GLN A 123 0.59 -30.71 -1.75
C GLN A 123 -0.60 -31.50 -1.20
N ILE A 124 -1.64 -31.64 -2.01
CA ILE A 124 -2.79 -32.48 -1.70
C ILE A 124 -2.48 -33.93 -2.12
N LYS A 125 -2.49 -34.86 -1.15
CA LYS A 125 -2.32 -36.30 -1.41
C LYS A 125 -3.57 -37.04 -0.97
N TYR A 126 -4.17 -37.80 -1.89
CA TYR A 126 -5.32 -38.67 -1.62
C TYR A 126 -4.84 -40.09 -1.29
N ASN A 127 -5.63 -40.82 -0.47
CA ASN A 127 -5.42 -42.25 -0.18
C ASN A 127 -4.04 -42.57 0.44
N VAL A 128 -3.58 -41.75 1.39
CA VAL A 128 -2.34 -41.98 2.14
C VAL A 128 -2.48 -43.25 2.98
N LYS A 129 -1.65 -44.27 2.74
CA LYS A 129 -1.76 -45.59 3.39
C LYS A 129 -1.47 -45.57 4.89
N ASN A 130 -0.57 -44.70 5.32
CA ASN A 130 -0.24 -44.48 6.73
C ASN A 130 -0.55 -43.01 7.06
N LEU A 131 -1.76 -42.75 7.57
CA LEU A 131 -2.07 -41.44 8.13
C LEU A 131 -1.19 -41.23 9.37
N PRO A 132 -0.62 -40.02 9.57
CA PRO A 132 0.00 -39.70 10.84
C PRO A 132 -1.02 -39.86 11.97
N GLU A 133 -0.61 -40.52 13.06
CA GLU A 133 -1.46 -40.63 14.24
C GLU A 133 -1.81 -39.23 14.74
N LYS A 134 -3.10 -39.01 14.97
CA LYS A 134 -3.58 -37.74 15.50
C LYS A 134 -2.89 -37.52 16.86
N PRO A 135 -2.04 -36.49 17.03
CA PRO A 135 -1.45 -36.23 18.33
C PRO A 135 -2.62 -36.07 19.30
N GLY A 136 -2.65 -36.92 20.33
CA GLY A 136 -3.68 -36.88 21.35
C GLY A 136 -3.81 -35.44 21.84
N ASN A 137 -5.03 -34.92 21.87
CA ASN A 137 -5.33 -33.54 22.24
C ASN A 137 -5.04 -33.34 23.73
N LYS A 138 -3.76 -33.27 24.10
CA LYS A 138 -3.34 -32.68 25.37
C LYS A 138 -3.67 -31.20 25.20
N GLY A 139 -4.82 -30.80 25.72
CA GLY A 139 -5.24 -29.40 25.73
C GLY A 139 -4.08 -28.53 26.24
N SER A 140 -4.04 -27.27 25.81
CA SER A 140 -2.97 -26.36 26.24
C SER A 140 -2.92 -26.27 27.77
N ASP A 141 -1.74 -26.03 28.34
CA ASP A 141 -1.53 -25.95 29.79
C ASP A 141 -2.53 -24.98 30.46
N GLU A 142 -2.92 -23.91 29.76
CA GLU A 142 -3.94 -22.96 30.21
C GLU A 142 -5.34 -23.57 30.28
N THR A 143 -5.75 -24.41 29.32
CA THR A 143 -7.04 -25.09 29.35
C THR A 143 -7.11 -26.12 30.46
N ILE A 144 -5.98 -26.79 30.75
CA ILE A 144 -5.84 -27.70 31.88
C ILE A 144 -5.95 -26.92 33.20
N ALA A 145 -5.23 -25.80 33.33
CA ALA A 145 -5.28 -24.93 34.48
C ALA A 145 -6.67 -24.33 34.73
N ILE A 146 -7.40 -23.92 33.67
CA ILE A 146 -8.78 -23.43 33.79
C ILE A 146 -9.72 -24.55 34.28
N ASN A 147 -9.59 -25.77 33.77
CA ASN A 147 -10.40 -26.89 34.25
C ASN A 147 -10.10 -27.23 35.72
N ALA A 148 -8.83 -27.20 36.13
CA ALA A 148 -8.44 -27.36 37.53
C ALA A 148 -9.00 -26.23 38.40
N PHE A 149 -8.90 -24.98 37.93
CA PHE A 149 -9.41 -23.80 38.63
C PHE A 149 -10.92 -23.88 38.88
N ILE A 150 -11.71 -24.40 37.93
CA ILE A 150 -13.16 -24.62 38.10
C ILE A 150 -13.47 -25.52 39.30
N GLY A 151 -12.64 -26.55 39.54
CA GLY A 151 -12.75 -27.45 40.69
C GLY A 151 -12.28 -26.87 42.03
N THR A 152 -11.61 -25.72 42.03
CA THR A 152 -11.13 -25.05 43.25
C THR A 152 -12.09 -23.97 43.75
N THR A 153 -11.99 -23.60 45.03
CA THR A 153 -12.73 -22.49 45.67
C THR A 153 -12.07 -21.11 45.48
N MET A 154 -11.01 -21.02 44.67
CA MET A 154 -10.25 -19.78 44.48
C MET A 154 -11.03 -18.77 43.62
N LYS A 155 -10.87 -17.47 43.94
CA LYS A 155 -11.64 -16.38 43.32
C LYS A 155 -11.06 -15.92 41.98
N ASN A 156 -9.75 -15.99 41.80
CA ASN A 156 -9.04 -15.54 40.61
C ASN A 156 -7.82 -16.42 40.29
N MET A 157 -7.37 -16.34 39.04
CA MET A 157 -6.16 -16.98 38.52
C MET A 157 -5.50 -16.03 37.51
N VAL A 158 -4.17 -16.00 37.45
CA VAL A 158 -3.41 -15.12 36.54
C VAL A 158 -2.41 -15.95 35.75
N PHE A 159 -2.33 -15.69 34.45
CA PHE A 159 -1.27 -16.19 33.57
C PHE A 159 -0.32 -15.05 33.22
N GLU A 160 0.98 -15.25 33.46
CA GLU A 160 2.05 -14.31 33.10
C GLU A 160 2.85 -14.88 31.94
N TYR A 161 3.16 -14.03 30.96
CA TYR A 161 3.89 -14.42 29.75
C TYR A 161 5.09 -13.49 29.55
N ASP A 162 6.20 -14.09 29.13
CA ASP A 162 7.47 -13.39 28.93
C ASP A 162 7.47 -12.52 27.66
N THR A 163 6.71 -12.93 26.63
CA THR A 163 6.64 -12.23 25.35
C THR A 163 5.22 -11.82 24.95
N GLU A 164 5.11 -10.68 24.26
CA GLU A 164 3.82 -10.15 23.82
C GLU A 164 3.20 -10.96 22.66
N GLU A 165 4.03 -11.61 21.83
CA GLU A 165 3.56 -12.49 20.76
C GLU A 165 2.92 -13.78 21.31
N GLU A 166 3.55 -14.41 22.31
CA GLU A 166 2.98 -15.57 22.98
C GLU A 166 1.68 -15.21 23.67
N PHE A 167 1.63 -14.07 24.35
CA PHE A 167 0.41 -13.53 24.96
C PHE A 167 -0.74 -13.43 23.94
N LYS A 168 -0.51 -12.80 22.77
CA LYS A 168 -1.54 -12.61 21.72
C LYS A 168 -2.05 -13.94 21.16
N LYS A 169 -1.19 -14.96 21.08
CA LYS A 169 -1.58 -16.30 20.61
C LYS A 169 -2.40 -17.05 21.66
N ARG A 170 -1.99 -17.00 22.93
CA ARG A 170 -2.62 -17.74 24.04
C ARG A 170 -3.96 -17.15 24.48
N ILE A 171 -4.12 -15.84 24.47
CA ILE A 171 -5.41 -15.20 24.79
C ILE A 171 -6.52 -15.62 23.81
N LYS A 172 -6.18 -15.77 22.51
CA LYS A 172 -7.10 -16.27 21.49
C LYS A 172 -7.54 -17.70 21.79
N THR A 173 -6.60 -18.58 22.17
CA THR A 173 -6.90 -19.96 22.55
C THR A 173 -7.82 -20.04 23.76
N ILE A 174 -7.57 -19.23 24.81
CA ILE A 174 -8.39 -19.18 26.02
C ILE A 174 -9.82 -18.70 25.70
N HIS A 175 -9.96 -17.64 24.91
CA HIS A 175 -11.28 -17.12 24.53
C HIS A 175 -12.10 -18.14 23.72
N SER A 176 -11.47 -18.80 22.76
CA SER A 176 -12.10 -19.87 21.97
C SER A 176 -12.55 -21.04 22.85
N TYR A 177 -11.70 -21.45 23.81
CA TYR A 177 -12.02 -22.53 24.73
C TYR A 177 -13.19 -22.19 25.67
N LEU A 178 -13.21 -20.98 26.23
CA LEU A 178 -14.29 -20.52 27.10
C LEU A 178 -15.63 -20.40 26.38
N SER A 179 -15.62 -20.00 25.10
CA SER A 179 -16.80 -19.97 24.25
C SER A 179 -17.32 -21.38 23.97
N TYR A 180 -16.44 -22.31 23.61
CA TYR A 180 -16.79 -23.71 23.34
C TYR A 180 -17.39 -24.42 24.56
N LYS A 181 -16.84 -24.21 25.75
CA LYS A 181 -17.30 -24.82 27.02
C LYS A 181 -18.43 -24.03 27.72
N LYS A 182 -18.91 -22.92 27.14
CA LYS A 182 -19.91 -22.00 27.74
C LYS A 182 -19.55 -21.53 29.16
N LEU A 183 -18.26 -21.34 29.43
CA LEU A 183 -17.76 -20.94 30.77
C LEU A 183 -17.80 -19.42 30.99
N ARG A 184 -18.17 -18.65 29.97
CA ARG A 184 -18.24 -17.18 29.98
C ARG A 184 -19.27 -16.60 30.95
N ASP A 185 -20.23 -17.43 31.36
CA ASP A 185 -21.26 -17.07 32.33
C ASP A 185 -20.73 -17.09 33.77
N MET A 186 -19.70 -17.89 34.03
CA MET A 186 -19.11 -18.10 35.36
C MET A 186 -17.76 -17.40 35.53
N LEU A 187 -17.02 -17.21 34.44
CA LEU A 187 -15.67 -16.67 34.44
C LEU A 187 -15.61 -15.40 33.58
N GLU A 188 -15.00 -14.37 34.14
CA GLU A 188 -14.61 -13.14 33.46
C GLU A 188 -13.10 -13.18 33.20
N VAL A 189 -12.69 -12.83 31.98
CA VAL A 189 -11.28 -12.79 31.60
C VAL A 189 -10.96 -11.41 31.07
N TYR A 190 -9.93 -10.77 31.62
CA TYR A 190 -9.48 -9.45 31.20
C TYR A 190 -7.95 -9.38 31.15
N ARG A 191 -7.46 -8.45 30.32
CA ARG A 191 -6.03 -8.22 30.06
C ARG A 191 -5.51 -7.10 30.95
N VAL A 192 -4.32 -7.29 31.51
CA VAL A 192 -3.50 -6.22 32.09
C VAL A 192 -2.07 -6.36 31.54
N LYS A 193 -1.63 -5.46 30.66
CA LYS A 193 -0.30 -5.52 30.01
C LYS A 193 -0.05 -6.87 29.30
N SER A 194 0.89 -7.69 29.80
CA SER A 194 1.23 -9.02 29.28
C SER A 194 0.68 -10.17 30.15
N THR A 195 -0.27 -9.88 31.05
CA THR A 195 -0.89 -10.87 31.92
C THR A 195 -2.37 -11.05 31.62
N ILE A 196 -2.85 -12.30 31.74
CA ILE A 196 -4.26 -12.67 31.56
C ILE A 196 -4.82 -13.00 32.94
N CYS A 197 -5.82 -12.23 33.38
CA CYS A 197 -6.51 -12.46 34.64
C CYS A 197 -7.85 -13.17 34.37
N VAL A 198 -8.12 -14.25 35.09
CA VAL A 198 -9.38 -15.00 35.10
C VAL A 198 -10.03 -14.85 36.47
N VAL A 199 -11.24 -14.31 36.54
CA VAL A 199 -11.97 -14.04 37.78
C VAL A 199 -13.34 -14.71 37.74
N ARG A 200 -13.80 -15.27 38.87
CA ARG A 200 -15.16 -15.80 38.99
C ARG A 200 -16.16 -14.66 39.09
N LYS A 201 -17.21 -14.68 38.26
CA LYS A 201 -18.33 -13.74 38.36
C LYS A 201 -19.14 -14.08 39.62
N GLU A 202 -19.29 -13.11 40.52
CA GLU A 202 -20.25 -13.25 41.62
C GLU A 202 -21.66 -13.14 41.02
N THR A 203 -22.47 -14.20 41.16
CA THR A 203 -23.88 -14.15 40.81
C THR A 203 -24.54 -13.10 41.70
N LYS A 204 -24.91 -11.95 41.13
CA LYS A 204 -25.79 -10.99 41.79
C LYS A 204 -27.07 -11.74 42.18
N LYS A 205 -27.27 -11.94 43.49
CA LYS A 205 -28.56 -12.37 44.05
C LYS A 205 -29.63 -11.36 43.60
N CYS A 206 -30.57 -11.80 42.79
CA CYS A 206 -31.80 -11.04 42.55
C CYS A 206 -32.50 -10.82 43.90
N ARG A 207 -32.87 -9.56 44.15
CA ARG A 207 -33.64 -9.12 45.32
C ARG A 207 -35.08 -8.90 44.88
#